data_AF-A0A0J7ZCQ9-F1
#
_entry.id   AF-A0A0J7ZCQ9-F1
#
_cell.length_a   1.000
_cell.length_b   1.000
_cell.length_c   1.000
_cell.angle_alpha   90.00
_cell.angle_beta   90.00
_cell.angle_gamma   90.00
#
_symmetry.space_group_name_H-M   'P 1'
#
loop_
_entity.id
_entity.type
_entity.pdbx_description
1 polymer ?
#
loop_
_entity_poly.entity_id
_entity_poly.type
_entity_poly.pdbx_seq_one_letter_code
_entity_poly.pdbx_strand_id
1 'polypeptide(L)'
;MSPIVTVQEAVTAFADWIEPTDAELDAIEQELPVILAEVDLLDAQIVTLDRTPTELDARRIRRAQRRVLTERRDLANRTAGVTLPGDAA
;
A
#
# COMPACT_ATOMS: atom_id res chain seq x y z
N MET A 1 -16.47 -25.45 -22.43
CA MET A 1 -16.21 -24.52 -21.31
C MET A 1 -15.84 -25.41 -20.13
N SER A 2 -14.55 -25.57 -19.83
CA SER A 2 -14.08 -26.49 -18.79
C SER A 2 -13.87 -25.70 -17.50
N PRO A 3 -14.64 -25.95 -16.43
CA PRO A 3 -14.44 -25.25 -15.17
C PRO A 3 -13.10 -25.67 -14.55
N ILE A 4 -12.43 -24.73 -13.87
CA ILE A 4 -11.22 -24.99 -13.10
C ILE A 4 -11.67 -25.66 -11.78
N VAL A 5 -11.78 -26.99 -11.78
CA VAL A 5 -12.41 -27.75 -10.68
C VAL A 5 -11.47 -28.00 -9.49
N THR A 6 -10.17 -27.77 -9.62
CA THR A 6 -9.17 -28.20 -8.63
C THR A 6 -9.16 -27.39 -7.33
N VAL A 7 -9.90 -26.29 -7.25
CA VAL A 7 -9.95 -25.40 -6.06
C VAL A 7 -11.39 -25.07 -5.67
N GLN A 8 -12.38 -25.75 -6.26
CA GLN A 8 -13.80 -25.43 -6.08
C GLN A 8 -14.20 -25.41 -4.61
N GLU A 9 -13.77 -26.40 -3.83
CA GLU A 9 -14.12 -26.51 -2.41
C GLU A 9 -13.55 -25.34 -1.59
N ALA A 10 -12.31 -24.91 -1.83
CA ALA A 10 -11.74 -23.73 -1.16
C ALA A 10 -12.37 -22.41 -1.64
N VAL A 11 -12.86 -22.35 -2.89
CA VAL A 11 -13.62 -21.20 -3.43
C VAL A 11 -15.08 -21.20 -2.95
N THR A 12 -15.64 -22.33 -2.51
CA THR A 12 -17.00 -22.42 -1.96
C THR A 12 -17.06 -22.55 -0.45
N ALA A 13 -15.94 -22.84 0.21
CA ALA A 13 -15.81 -22.93 1.67
C ALA A 13 -15.65 -21.56 2.35
N PHE A 14 -15.81 -20.46 1.59
CA PHE A 14 -16.11 -19.16 2.19
C PHE A 14 -17.47 -19.29 2.89
N ALA A 15 -17.44 -19.65 4.17
CA ALA A 15 -18.51 -19.39 5.10
C ALA A 15 -18.97 -17.94 4.87
N ASP A 16 -20.27 -17.74 4.67
CA ASP A 16 -20.97 -16.46 4.46
C ASP A 16 -20.04 -15.25 4.48
N TRP A 17 -19.66 -14.74 3.30
CA TRP A 17 -18.79 -13.58 3.05
C TRP A 17 -18.45 -12.79 4.33
N ILE A 18 -17.32 -13.13 4.96
CA ILE A 18 -16.81 -12.38 6.10
C ILE A 18 -16.32 -11.04 5.53
N GLU A 19 -17.14 -10.01 5.66
CA GLU A 19 -16.72 -8.65 5.34
C GLU A 19 -15.57 -8.24 6.26
N PRO A 20 -14.59 -7.46 5.75
CA PRO A 20 -13.60 -6.84 6.61
C PRO A 20 -14.28 -6.03 7.70
N THR A 21 -13.74 -6.10 8.91
CA THR A 21 -14.18 -5.27 10.02
C THR A 21 -13.82 -3.80 9.76
N ASP A 22 -14.55 -2.86 10.40
CA ASP A 22 -14.25 -1.42 10.28
C ASP A 22 -12.79 -1.11 10.63
N ALA A 23 -12.22 -1.80 11.61
CA ALA A 23 -10.82 -1.63 12.01
C ALA A 23 -9.83 -2.08 10.92
N GLU A 24 -10.15 -3.14 10.17
CA GLU A 24 -9.34 -3.59 9.03
C GLU A 24 -9.46 -2.61 7.85
N LEU A 25 -10.65 -2.07 7.61
CA LEU A 25 -10.85 -1.01 6.59
C LEU A 25 -10.09 0.26 6.96
N ASP A 26 -10.14 0.67 8.22
CA ASP A 26 -9.39 1.83 8.74
C ASP A 26 -7.87 1.61 8.62
N ALA A 27 -7.38 0.38 8.79
CA ALA A 27 -5.97 0.07 8.59
C ALA A 27 -5.55 0.26 7.13
N ILE A 28 -6.39 -0.17 6.18
CA ILE A 28 -6.16 0.04 4.74
C ILE A 28 -6.10 1.53 4.40
N GLU A 29 -7.06 2.32 4.89
CA GLU A 29 -7.07 3.77 4.67
C GLU A 29 -5.83 4.46 5.26
N GLN A 30 -5.31 3.94 6.38
CA GLN A 30 -4.07 4.44 6.96
C GLN A 30 -2.84 4.16 6.09
N GLU A 31 -2.80 3.01 5.41
CA GLU A 31 -1.69 2.58 4.53
C GLU A 31 -1.76 3.21 3.13
N LEU A 32 -2.95 3.57 2.65
CA LEU A 32 -3.20 4.08 1.30
C LEU A 32 -2.28 5.24 0.87
N PRO A 33 -1.97 6.25 1.71
CA PRO A 33 -1.04 7.31 1.35
C PRO A 33 0.38 6.82 0.99
N VAL A 34 0.88 5.78 1.68
CA VAL A 34 2.18 5.17 1.39
C VAL A 34 2.14 4.49 0.03
N ILE A 35 1.09 3.70 -0.22
CA ILE A 35 0.89 2.99 -1.49
C ILE A 35 0.86 3.98 -2.65
N LEU A 36 0.10 5.08 -2.54
CA LEU A 36 0.03 6.10 -3.58
C LEU A 36 1.39 6.79 -3.83
N ALA A 37 2.18 7.05 -2.79
CA ALA A 37 3.51 7.61 -2.96
C ALA A 37 4.48 6.64 -3.64
N GLU A 38 4.34 5.33 -3.39
CA GLU A 38 5.13 4.29 -4.06
C GLU A 38 4.73 4.14 -5.54
N VAL A 39 3.44 4.24 -5.85
CA VAL A 39 2.94 4.29 -7.23
C VAL A 39 3.50 5.51 -7.96
N ASP A 40 3.49 6.70 -7.36
CA ASP A 40 4.08 7.89 -7.98
C ASP A 40 5.58 7.74 -8.28
N LEU A 41 6.31 7.06 -7.39
CA LEU A 41 7.73 6.75 -7.61
C LEU A 41 7.90 5.78 -8.77
N LEU A 42 7.08 4.74 -8.82
CA LEU A 42 7.09 3.77 -9.91
C LEU A 42 6.76 4.43 -11.25
N ASP A 43 5.74 5.30 -11.31
CA ASP A 43 5.40 6.07 -12.50
C ASP A 43 6.55 6.96 -12.95
N ALA A 44 7.21 7.66 -12.01
CA ALA A 44 8.37 8.46 -12.31
C ALA A 44 9.54 7.64 -12.88
N GLN A 45 9.72 6.40 -12.42
CA GLN A 45 10.73 5.48 -12.95
C GLN A 45 10.35 4.96 -14.34
N ILE A 46 9.10 4.52 -14.53
CA ILE A 46 8.59 3.98 -15.80
C ILE A 46 8.75 5.02 -16.91
N VAL A 47 8.37 6.28 -16.67
CA VAL A 47 8.50 7.38 -17.65
C VAL A 47 9.95 7.61 -18.10
N THR A 48 10.94 7.19 -17.32
CA THR A 48 12.36 7.30 -17.66
C THR A 48 12.94 6.10 -18.40
N LEU A 49 12.23 4.97 -18.42
CA LEU A 49 12.70 3.77 -19.13
C LEU A 49 12.57 3.91 -20.66
N ASP A 50 11.55 4.65 -21.12
CA ASP A 50 11.25 4.79 -22.55
C ASP A 50 12.13 5.84 -23.28
N ARG A 51 13.07 6.49 -22.58
CA ARG A 51 13.89 7.58 -23.15
C ARG A 51 15.22 7.78 -22.41
N THR A 52 16.14 8.54 -23.02
CA THR A 52 17.35 8.99 -22.33
C THR A 52 16.99 9.88 -21.13
N PRO A 53 17.40 9.53 -19.89
CA PRO A 53 17.06 10.30 -18.70
C PRO A 53 17.57 11.74 -18.75
N THR A 54 16.74 12.69 -18.33
CA THR A 54 17.10 14.11 -18.22
C THR A 54 17.32 14.53 -16.77
N GLU A 55 17.91 15.70 -16.54
CA GLU A 55 18.04 16.25 -15.18
C GLU A 55 16.68 16.46 -14.48
N LEU A 56 15.65 16.81 -15.25
CA LEU A 56 14.29 16.97 -14.73
C LEU A 56 13.76 15.65 -14.18
N ASP A 57 14.09 14.54 -14.85
CA ASP A 57 13.68 13.21 -14.44
C ASP A 57 14.36 12.78 -13.14
N ALA A 58 15.67 13.04 -13.03
CA ALA A 58 16.40 12.83 -11.78
C ALA A 58 15.82 13.67 -10.61
N ARG A 59 15.31 14.88 -10.88
CA ARG A 59 14.62 15.70 -9.86
C ARG A 59 13.25 15.11 -9.50
N ARG A 60 12.48 14.65 -10.48
CA ARG A 60 11.16 14.00 -10.27
C ARG A 60 11.30 12.74 -9.41
N ILE A 61 12.23 11.84 -9.77
CA ILE A 61 12.49 10.61 -9.00
C ILE A 61 12.90 10.95 -7.56
N ARG A 62 13.82 11.89 -7.36
CA ARG A 62 14.22 12.31 -5.99
C ARG A 62 13.06 12.88 -5.19
N ARG A 63 12.16 13.65 -5.81
CA ARG A 63 10.97 14.19 -5.15
C ARG A 63 10.02 13.06 -4.75
N ALA A 64 9.77 12.10 -5.63
CA ALA A 64 8.91 10.95 -5.35
C ALA A 64 9.49 10.07 -4.22
N GLN A 65 10.80 9.79 -4.24
CA GLN A 65 11.48 9.09 -3.15
C GLN A 65 11.33 9.80 -1.80
N ARG A 66 11.50 11.13 -1.75
CA ARG A 66 11.30 11.91 -0.52
C ARG A 66 9.85 11.86 -0.03
N ARG A 67 8.88 11.80 -0.94
CA ARG A 67 7.47 11.63 -0.60
C ARG A 67 7.23 10.27 0.04
N VAL A 68 7.70 9.18 -0.57
CA VAL A 68 7.61 7.81 -0.01
C VAL A 68 8.17 7.76 1.41
N LEU A 69 9.36 8.32 1.64
CA LEU A 69 9.97 8.33 2.97
C LEU A 69 9.14 9.15 3.99
N THR A 70 8.49 10.21 3.55
CA THR A 70 7.61 11.04 4.40
C THR A 70 6.38 10.26 4.80
N GLU A 71 5.68 9.64 3.84
CA GLU A 71 4.46 8.87 4.12
C GLU A 71 4.75 7.64 4.98
N ARG A 72 5.86 6.92 4.72
CA ARG A 72 6.28 5.79 5.57
C ARG A 72 6.56 6.20 7.01
N ARG A 73 7.22 7.35 7.20
CA ARG A 73 7.44 7.93 8.53
C ARG A 73 6.11 8.24 9.21
N ASP A 74 5.19 8.86 8.49
CA ASP A 74 3.91 9.28 9.04
C ASP A 74 3.01 8.08 9.40
N LEU A 75 3.02 7.03 8.58
CA LEU A 75 2.39 5.75 8.91
C LEU A 75 3.01 5.12 10.16
N ALA A 76 4.33 5.03 10.23
CA ALA A 76 5.03 4.47 11.40
C ALA A 76 4.74 5.25 12.69
N ASN A 77 4.62 6.58 12.61
CA ASN A 77 4.25 7.42 13.75
C ASN A 77 2.79 7.19 14.19
N ARG A 78 1.88 6.96 13.22
CA ARG A 78 0.47 6.68 13.50
C ARG A 78 0.30 5.33 14.19
N THR A 79 0.95 4.29 13.68
CA THR A 79 0.87 2.93 14.27
C THR A 79 1.53 2.84 15.64
N ALA A 80 2.61 3.59 15.89
CA ALA A 80 3.24 3.69 17.20
C ALA A 80 2.31 4.33 18.27
N GLY A 81 1.39 5.21 17.87
CA GLY A 81 0.35 5.74 18.74
C GLY A 81 -0.75 4.74 19.06
N VAL A 82 -1.02 3.79 18.16
CA VAL A 82 -2.03 2.74 18.32
C VAL A 82 -1.55 1.59 19.21
N THR A 83 -0.24 1.33 19.30
CA THR A 83 0.34 0.32 20.22
C THR A 83 0.45 0.76 21.68
N LEU A 84 0.10 2.01 22.01
CA LEU A 84 0.03 2.51 23.40
C LEU A 84 -1.41 2.80 23.89
N PRO A 85 -2.28 1.78 24.07
CA PRO A 85 -3.41 1.87 24.97
C PRO A 85 -3.25 0.82 26.09
N GLY A 86 -2.83 1.27 27.27
CA GLY A 86 -3.14 0.59 28.54
C GLY A 86 -2.17 -0.49 29.03
N ASP A 87 -0.94 -0.12 29.37
CA ASP A 87 -0.20 -0.79 30.46
C ASP A 87 -0.10 0.22 31.62
N ALA A 88 -1.26 0.48 32.23
CA ALA A 88 -1.41 1.29 33.43
C ALA A 88 -2.52 0.69 34.29
N ALA A 89 -2.18 -0.41 34.97
CA ALA A 89 -2.85 -0.90 36.18
C ALA A 89 -1.85 -1.70 37.01
#